data_AF-A0A7G6T670-F1
#
_entry.id   AF-A0A7G6T670-F1
#
_cell.length_a   1.000
_cell.length_b   1.000
_cell.length_c   1.000
_cell.angle_alpha   90.00
_cell.angle_beta   90.00
_cell.angle_gamma   90.00
#
_symmetry.space_group_name_H-M   'P 1'
#
loop_
_entity.id
_entity.type
_entity.pdbx_description
1 polymer ?
#
loop_
_entity_poly.entity_id
_entity_poly.type
_entity_poly.pdbx_seq_one_letter_code
_entity_poly.pdbx_strand_id
1 'polypeptide(L)' 'MRNLALNTQLSYLQQVSLFARHFGKSPDLLGRGDIRTYQVYDQRERSCRPARSIPLRGAALPLQCDDREGLGA' A
#
# COMPACT_ATOMS: atom_id res chain seq x y z
N MET A 1 17.71 -1.54 -14.40
CA MET A 1 16.60 -0.59 -14.61
C MET A 1 16.91 0.22 -15.86
N ARG A 2 16.37 -0.15 -17.02
CA ARG A 2 16.65 0.56 -18.27
C ARG A 2 15.31 0.90 -18.91
N ASN A 3 15.13 2.17 -19.29
CA ASN A 3 13.94 2.75 -19.93
C ASN A 3 12.73 3.08 -19.02
N LEU A 4 12.93 3.29 -17.72
CA LEU A 4 11.90 3.84 -16.82
C LEU A 4 12.08 5.35 -16.69
N ALA A 5 10.98 6.11 -16.72
CA ALA A 5 11.03 7.53 -16.38
C ALA A 5 11.57 7.72 -14.95
N LEU A 6 12.30 8.81 -14.71
CA LEU A 6 12.96 9.05 -13.41
C LEU A 6 11.98 8.95 -12.23
N ASN A 7 10.78 9.52 -12.40
CA ASN A 7 9.72 9.43 -11.40
C ASN A 7 9.32 7.98 -11.10
N THR A 8 9.22 7.14 -12.13
CA THR A 8 8.89 5.73 -11.97
C THR A 8 9.99 4.98 -11.23
N GLN A 9 11.26 5.28 -11.50
CA GLN A 9 12.39 4.69 -10.78
C GLN A 9 12.35 5.06 -9.29
N LEU A 10 12.17 6.34 -8.99
CA LEU A 10 12.09 6.84 -7.61
C LEU A 10 10.90 6.22 -6.86
N SER A 11 9.71 6.19 -7.48
CA SER A 11 8.54 5.52 -6.90
C SER A 11 8.81 4.05 -6.65
N TYR A 12 9.50 3.35 -7.55
CA TYR A 12 9.82 1.94 -7.37
C TYR A 12 10.73 1.74 -6.15
N LEU A 13 11.80 2.55 -6.03
CA LEU A 13 12.71 2.49 -4.89
C LEU A 13 12.01 2.80 -3.56
N GLN A 14 11.11 3.78 -3.55
CA GLN A 14 10.30 4.10 -2.38
C GLN A 14 9.43 2.92 -1.96
N GLN A 15 8.72 2.30 -2.91
CA GLN A 15 7.84 1.16 -2.63
C GLN A 15 8.63 -0.06 -2.13
N VAL A 16 9.77 -0.39 -2.75
CA VAL A 16 10.64 -1.48 -2.31
C VAL A 16 11.20 -1.21 -0.91
N SER A 17 11.55 0.05 -0.61
CA SER A 17 12.03 0.44 0.72
C SER A 17 10.94 0.29 1.79
N LEU A 18 9.70 0.66 1.50
CA LEU A 18 8.57 0.49 2.42
C LEU A 18 8.26 -0.98 2.67
N PHE A 19 8.26 -1.79 1.60
CA PHE A 19 8.08 -3.23 1.69
C PHE A 19 9.15 -3.88 2.58
N ALA A 20 10.43 -3.60 2.33
CA ALA A 20 11.53 -4.14 3.13
C ALA A 20 11.45 -3.72 4.60
N ARG A 21 11.06 -2.45 4.88
CA ARG A 21 10.85 -1.93 6.24
C ARG A 21 9.73 -2.64 6.98
N HIS A 22 8.63 -2.98 6.29
CA HIS A 22 7.51 -3.69 6.91
C HIS A 22 7.91 -5.05 7.48
N PHE A 23 8.81 -5.77 6.80
CA PHE A 23 9.32 -7.07 7.27
C PHE A 23 10.63 -6.97 8.08
N GLY A 24 11.29 -5.81 8.08
CA GLY A 24 12.61 -5.62 8.70
C GLY A 24 13.72 -6.47 8.06
N LYS A 25 13.57 -6.87 6.78
CA LYS A 25 14.47 -7.79 6.08
C LYS A 25 14.97 -7.16 4.78
N SER A 26 16.15 -7.60 4.33
CA SER A 26 16.67 -7.23 3.02
C SER A 26 15.70 -7.66 1.90
N PRO A 27 15.45 -6.84 0.86
CA PRO A 27 14.59 -7.19 -0.27
C PRO A 27 15.00 -8.47 -1.00
N ASP A 28 16.27 -8.89 -0.89
CA ASP A 28 16.79 -10.14 -1.47
C ASP A 28 16.25 -11.40 -0.77
N LEU A 29 15.89 -11.28 0.51
CA LEU A 29 15.36 -12.37 1.34
C LEU A 29 13.82 -12.47 1.30
N LEU A 30 13.16 -11.52 0.62
CA LEU A 30 11.70 -11.41 0.58
C LEU A 30 11.18 -12.09 -0.69
N GLY A 31 10.24 -13.02 -0.51
CA GLY A 31 9.74 -13.87 -1.58
C GLY A 31 8.29 -13.59 -1.96
N ARG A 32 7.76 -14.41 -2.88
CA ARG A 32 6.35 -14.34 -3.32
C ARG A 32 5.35 -14.53 -2.17
N GLY A 33 5.73 -15.25 -1.12
CA GLY A 33 4.90 -15.42 0.08
C GLY A 33 4.68 -14.09 0.80
N ASP A 34 5.74 -13.31 0.99
CA ASP A 34 5.71 -12.02 1.69
C ASP A 34 4.94 -10.97 0.88
N ILE A 35 4.98 -11.05 -0.45
CA ILE A 35 4.21 -10.16 -1.34
C ILE A 35 2.71 -10.26 -1.06
N ARG A 36 2.17 -11.48 -0.91
CA ARG A 36 0.73 -11.66 -0.65
C ARG A 36 0.35 -11.13 0.73
N THR A 37 1.18 -11.40 1.74
CA THR A 37 0.98 -10.88 3.10
C THR A 37 0.99 -9.35 3.12
N TYR A 38 1.94 -8.74 2.42
CA TYR A 38 2.04 -7.29 2.32
C TYR A 38 0.87 -6.66 1.58
N GLN A 39 0.39 -7.28 0.49
CA GLN A 39 -0.80 -6.78 -0.21
C GLN A 39 -2.04 -6.77 0.69
N VAL A 40 -2.22 -7.79 1.54
CA VAL A 40 -3.33 -7.82 2.50
C VAL A 40 -3.14 -6.75 3.59
N TYR A 41 -1.91 -6.51 4.04
CA TYR A 41 -1.58 -5.44 4.98
C TYR A 41 -1.84 -4.04 4.38
N ASP A 42 -1.32 -3.74 3.19
CA ASP A 42 -1.48 -2.45 2.52
C ASP A 42 -2.95 -2.17 2.21
N GLN A 43 -3.75 -3.17 1.84
CA GLN A 43 -5.19 -3.00 1.63
C GLN A 43 -5.95 -2.66 2.92
N ARG A 44 -5.52 -3.17 4.08
CA ARG A 44 -6.12 -2.83 5.38
C ARG A 44 -5.76 -1.40 5.79
N GLU A 45 -4.51 -0.99 5.62
CA GLU A 45 -4.06 0.38 5.91
C GLU A 45 -4.65 1.39 4.90
N ARG A 46 -4.78 0.99 3.63
CA ARG A 46 -5.24 1.83 2.52
C ARG A 46 -6.74 1.83 2.32
N SER A 47 -7.48 0.94 2.97
CA SER A 47 -8.94 1.05 3.12
C SER A 47 -9.34 2.34 3.86
N CYS A 48 -8.40 3.01 4.53
CA CYS A 48 -8.57 4.33 5.14
C CYS A 48 -8.05 5.50 4.27
N ARG A 49 -7.46 5.21 3.10
CA ARG A 49 -7.28 6.24 2.06
C ARG A 49 -8.50 6.13 1.17
N PRO A 50 -9.26 7.21 0.90
CA PRO A 50 -10.32 7.12 -0.08
C PRO A 50 -9.67 6.58 -1.34
N ALA A 51 -10.12 5.40 -1.77
CA ALA A 51 -9.67 4.82 -3.02
C ALA A 51 -9.72 5.94 -4.05
N ARG A 52 -8.74 6.00 -4.95
CA ARG A 52 -8.84 6.87 -6.12
C ARG A 52 -9.98 6.30 -6.94
N SER A 53 -11.19 6.65 -6.55
CA SER A 53 -12.43 6.18 -7.12
C SER A 53 -12.38 6.63 -8.55
N ILE A 54 -12.38 5.67 -9.47
CA ILE A 54 -12.85 5.95 -10.81
C ILE A 54 -14.34 6.18 -10.59
N PRO A 55 -14.88 7.39 -10.70
CA PRO A 55 -16.30 7.59 -10.51
C PRO A 55 -17.01 6.87 -11.65
N LEU A 56 -17.46 5.64 -11.41
CA LEU A 56 -18.54 5.04 -12.18
C LEU A 56 -19.79 5.84 -11.80
N ARG A 57 -20.31 6.58 -12.77
CA ARG A 57 -21.47 7.46 -12.58
C ARG A 57 -22.71 6.59 -12.36
N GLY A 58 -23.04 6.31 -11.10
CA GLY A 58 -24.30 5.69 -10.70
C GLY A 58 -24.21 4.93 -9.39
N ALA A 59 -25.04 5.35 -8.42
CA ALA A 59 -25.38 4.71 -7.15
C ALA A 59 -24.36 4.78 -5.98
N ALA A 60 -24.66 5.75 -5.11
CA ALA A 60 -24.62 5.74 -3.64
C ALA A 60 -23.97 4.56 -2.91
N LEU A 61 -22.94 4.88 -2.12
CA LEU A 61 -22.79 4.58 -0.67
C LEU A 61 -21.55 5.33 -0.15
N PRO A 62 -21.65 6.16 0.90
CA PRO A 62 -20.45 6.61 1.60
C PRO A 62 -19.88 5.41 2.36
N LEU A 63 -18.76 4.86 1.87
CA LEU A 63 -17.93 3.98 2.67
C LEU A 63 -17.27 4.85 3.74
N GLN A 64 -17.92 4.88 4.90
CA GLN A 64 -17.46 5.49 6.13
C GLN A 64 -16.11 4.87 6.52
N CYS A 65 -15.05 5.68 6.61
CA CYS A 65 -13.87 5.28 7.38
C CYS A 65 -14.23 5.43 8.85
N ASP A 66 -14.25 4.31 9.58
CA ASP A 66 -14.41 4.30 11.03
C ASP A 66 -13.13 4.89 11.65
N ASP A 67 -13.21 6.13 12.13
CA ASP A 67 -12.19 6.74 12.96
C ASP A 67 -12.25 6.08 14.34
N ARG A 68 -11.38 5.10 14.57
CA ARG A 68 -11.20 4.52 15.90
C ARG A 68 -9.91 5.05 16.51
N GLU A 69 -10.05 6.17 17.22
CA GLU A 69 -9.24 6.47 18.39
C GLU A 69 -9.11 5.24 19.30
N GLY A 70 -7.90 4.96 19.80
CA GLY A 70 -7.74 4.20 21.04
C GLY A 70 -6.49 3.34 21.17
N LEU A 71 -5.64 3.78 22.11
CA LEU A 71 -4.80 2.98 23.01
C LEU A 71 -3.48 2.40 22.47
N GLY A 72 -2.40 3.12 22.78
CA GLY A 72 -1.10 2.54 23.11
C GLY A 72 -0.65 3.12 24.45
N ALA A 73 -0.90 2.37 25.52
CA ALA A 73 -0.31 2.57 26.84
C ALA A 73 1.19 2.21 26.81
#